data_AF-A0A1G2L5C5-F1
#
_entry.id   AF-A0A1G2L5C5-F1
#
_cell.length_a   1.000
_cell.length_b   1.000
_cell.length_c   1.000
_cell.angle_alpha   90.00
_cell.angle_beta   90.00
_cell.angle_gamma   90.00
#
_symmetry.space_group_name_H-M   'P 1'
#
loop_
_entity.id
_entity.type
_entity.pdbx_description
1 polymer ?
#
loop_
_entity_poly.entity_id
_entity_poly.type
_entity_poly.pdbx_seq_one_letter_code
_entity_poly.pdbx_strand_id
1 'polypeptide(L)'
;MSELRGRLSQTPLPLLIKELIKKIRYEEYLEESFPDSDSRIENIRELAGLSRRFEDEHPADALSRMLEEASLMSAQDEMTERKDILHLMTLHAAKGLEFSFVFVTGVEEGIFPHAKSLFDAVQLEEERRLCYVGITRSKERLWLLRARRRMLWGSVQANPESRFLKEIPKELLNVTNLAGDDFFGEDEDEELYVDE
;
A
#
# COMPACT_ATOMS: atom_id res chain seq x y z
N MET A 1 26.03 -7.07 -23.24
CA MET A 1 24.83 -6.25 -23.56
C MET A 1 24.62 -6.04 -25.06
N SER A 2 25.63 -5.65 -25.84
CA SER A 2 25.49 -5.50 -27.32
C SER A 2 24.97 -6.77 -28.02
N GLU A 3 25.50 -7.93 -27.62
CA GLU A 3 25.09 -9.25 -28.10
C GLU A 3 23.60 -9.59 -27.82
N LEU A 4 23.10 -9.28 -26.63
CA LEU A 4 21.69 -9.50 -26.26
C LEU A 4 20.76 -8.61 -27.08
N ARG A 5 21.15 -7.36 -27.35
CA ARG A 5 20.40 -6.44 -28.23
C ARG A 5 20.34 -6.97 -29.66
N GLY A 6 21.43 -7.54 -30.18
CA GLY A 6 21.47 -8.14 -31.51
C GLY A 6 20.56 -9.36 -31.67
N ARG A 7 20.24 -10.04 -30.57
CA ARG A 7 19.36 -11.23 -30.55
C ARG A 7 17.89 -10.90 -30.28
N LEU A 8 17.57 -9.64 -29.96
CA LEU A 8 16.21 -9.21 -29.63
C LEU A 8 15.24 -9.54 -30.76
N SER A 9 15.64 -9.54 -32.03
CA SER A 9 14.77 -9.84 -33.17
C SER A 9 14.56 -11.34 -33.44
N GLN A 10 15.29 -12.23 -32.79
CA GLN A 10 15.33 -13.66 -33.13
C GLN A 10 15.04 -14.59 -31.95
N THR A 11 14.98 -14.05 -30.72
CA THR A 11 14.77 -14.82 -29.50
C THR A 11 13.51 -14.36 -28.80
N PRO A 12 12.58 -15.27 -28.42
CA PRO A 12 11.43 -14.92 -27.60
C PRO A 12 11.83 -14.17 -26.32
N LEU A 13 11.03 -13.15 -25.97
CA LEU A 13 11.31 -12.26 -24.85
C LEU A 13 11.51 -12.98 -23.50
N PRO A 14 10.73 -14.01 -23.12
CA PRO A 14 10.96 -14.77 -21.89
C PRO A 14 12.34 -15.42 -21.80
N LEU A 15 12.86 -15.93 -22.93
CA LEU A 15 14.19 -16.53 -22.98
C LEU A 15 15.27 -15.46 -22.89
N LEU A 16 15.08 -14.31 -23.54
CA LEU A 16 16.01 -13.19 -23.49
C LEU A 16 16.14 -12.63 -22.07
N ILE A 17 15.03 -12.51 -21.32
CA ILE A 17 15.03 -12.08 -19.92
C ILE A 17 15.79 -13.08 -19.04
N LYS A 18 15.54 -14.39 -19.20
CA LYS A 18 16.28 -15.43 -18.47
C LYS A 18 17.77 -15.40 -18.77
N GLU A 19 18.16 -15.23 -20.03
CA GLU A 19 19.57 -15.09 -20.41
C GLU A 19 20.20 -13.83 -19.81
N LEU A 20 19.48 -12.71 -19.76
CA LEU A 20 19.95 -11.47 -19.15
C LEU A 20 20.23 -11.68 -17.66
N ILE A 21 19.26 -12.22 -16.91
CA ILE A 21 19.37 -12.49 -15.46
C ILE A 21 20.61 -13.35 -15.17
N LYS A 22 20.78 -14.43 -15.96
CA LYS A 22 21.95 -15.32 -15.84
C LYS A 22 23.26 -14.60 -16.19
N LYS A 23 23.28 -13.82 -17.27
CA LYS A 23 24.50 -13.15 -17.76
C LYS A 23 25.01 -12.07 -16.81
N ILE A 24 24.10 -11.38 -16.12
CA ILE A 24 24.46 -10.40 -15.09
C ILE A 24 24.67 -11.04 -13.70
N ARG A 25 24.51 -12.36 -13.59
CA ARG A 25 24.63 -13.13 -12.33
C ARG A 25 23.73 -12.56 -11.22
N TYR A 26 22.50 -12.16 -11.58
CA TYR A 26 21.64 -11.45 -10.63
C TYR A 26 21.15 -12.35 -9.50
N GLU A 27 20.84 -13.62 -9.79
CA GLU A 27 20.41 -14.58 -8.75
C GLU A 27 21.53 -14.76 -7.71
N GLU A 28 22.77 -14.97 -8.15
CA GLU A 28 23.95 -15.09 -7.28
C GLU A 28 24.17 -13.82 -6.44
N TYR A 29 24.01 -12.63 -7.05
CA TYR A 29 24.06 -11.36 -6.32
C TYR A 29 22.99 -11.28 -5.21
N LEU A 30 21.77 -11.77 -5.48
CA LEU A 30 20.69 -11.78 -4.49
C LEU A 30 20.99 -12.76 -3.35
N GLU A 31 21.51 -13.95 -3.66
CA GLU A 31 21.93 -14.95 -2.67
C GLU A 31 23.03 -14.42 -1.75
N GLU A 32 24.03 -13.74 -2.30
CA GLU A 32 25.15 -13.19 -1.53
C GLU A 32 24.77 -11.96 -0.70
N SER A 33 23.80 -11.16 -1.18
CA SER A 33 23.48 -9.86 -0.57
C SER A 33 22.35 -9.91 0.46
N PHE A 34 21.48 -10.93 0.41
CA PHE A 34 20.26 -10.98 1.22
C PHE A 34 20.09 -12.35 1.90
N PRO A 35 19.91 -12.39 3.24
CA PRO A 35 19.69 -13.65 3.97
C PRO A 35 18.43 -14.42 3.54
N ASP A 36 17.37 -13.70 3.14
CA ASP A 36 16.09 -14.27 2.68
C ASP A 36 15.90 -14.03 1.16
N SER A 37 16.84 -14.55 0.36
CA SER A 37 16.91 -14.28 -1.08
C SER A 37 15.90 -15.09 -1.92
N ASP A 38 15.38 -16.20 -1.41
CA ASP A 38 14.48 -17.11 -2.14
C ASP A 38 13.28 -16.40 -2.76
N SER A 39 12.52 -15.63 -1.96
CA SER A 39 11.37 -14.87 -2.45
C SER A 39 11.75 -13.81 -3.50
N ARG A 40 12.94 -13.22 -3.39
CA ARG A 40 13.42 -12.24 -4.38
C ARG A 40 13.76 -12.90 -5.70
N ILE A 41 14.36 -14.09 -5.65
CA ILE A 41 14.66 -14.89 -6.83
C ILE A 41 13.37 -15.35 -7.52
N GLU A 42 12.37 -15.79 -6.76
CA GLU A 42 11.04 -16.12 -7.30
C GLU A 42 10.42 -14.94 -8.04
N ASN A 43 10.40 -13.74 -7.43
CA ASN A 43 9.86 -12.53 -8.07
C ASN A 43 10.59 -12.17 -9.38
N ILE A 44 11.91 -12.29 -9.41
CA ILE A 44 12.69 -12.02 -10.63
C ILE A 44 12.44 -13.09 -11.70
N ARG A 45 12.19 -14.35 -11.30
CA ARG A 45 11.78 -15.41 -12.24
C ARG A 45 10.38 -15.19 -12.79
N GLU A 46 9.46 -14.64 -11.99
CA GLU A 46 8.12 -14.23 -12.44
C GLU A 46 8.16 -13.14 -13.51
N LEU A 47 9.17 -12.27 -13.52
CA LEU A 47 9.36 -11.29 -14.61
C LEU A 47 9.45 -11.97 -15.99
N ALA A 48 10.09 -13.13 -16.08
CA ALA A 48 10.13 -13.93 -17.30
C ALA A 48 8.78 -14.62 -17.59
N GLY A 49 7.94 -14.83 -16.57
CA GLY A 49 6.56 -15.29 -16.72
C GLY A 49 5.64 -14.20 -17.28
N LEU A 50 5.76 -12.96 -16.79
CA LEU A 50 4.98 -11.81 -17.26
C LEU A 50 5.17 -11.54 -18.76
N SER A 51 6.40 -11.72 -19.25
CA SER A 51 6.70 -11.54 -20.68
C SER A 51 6.03 -12.56 -21.59
N ARG A 52 5.48 -13.67 -21.05
CA ARG A 52 4.74 -14.66 -21.86
C ARG A 52 3.45 -14.10 -22.47
N ARG A 53 2.87 -13.06 -21.87
CA ARG A 53 1.67 -12.38 -22.39
C ARG A 53 1.88 -11.75 -23.78
N PHE A 54 3.14 -11.61 -24.19
CA PHE A 54 3.55 -10.96 -25.43
C PHE A 54 4.24 -11.94 -26.39
N GLU A 55 4.11 -13.26 -26.18
CA GLU A 55 4.77 -14.28 -27.02
C GLU A 55 4.29 -14.28 -28.48
N ASP A 56 3.06 -13.84 -28.73
CA ASP A 56 2.47 -13.76 -30.08
C ASP A 56 2.96 -12.53 -30.88
N GLU A 57 3.67 -11.62 -30.23
CA GLU A 57 4.18 -10.39 -30.84
C GLU A 57 5.62 -10.56 -31.34
N HIS A 58 6.02 -9.71 -32.29
CA HIS A 58 7.42 -9.66 -32.68
C HIS A 58 8.27 -9.26 -31.46
N PRO A 59 9.35 -9.97 -31.12
CA PRO A 59 10.07 -9.80 -29.84
C PRO A 59 10.51 -8.37 -29.47
N ALA A 60 10.81 -7.53 -30.47
CA ALA A 60 11.14 -6.12 -30.25
C ALA A 60 9.91 -5.28 -29.83
N ASP A 61 8.75 -5.59 -30.41
CA ASP A 61 7.48 -4.95 -30.09
C ASP A 61 6.99 -5.43 -28.72
N ALA A 62 7.11 -6.74 -28.46
CA ALA A 62 6.82 -7.36 -27.17
C ALA A 62 7.57 -6.68 -26.01
N LEU A 63 8.88 -6.42 -26.18
CA LEU A 63 9.67 -5.72 -25.17
C LEU A 63 9.18 -4.29 -24.96
N SER A 64 8.87 -3.60 -26.06
CA SER A 64 8.44 -2.20 -26.01
C SER A 64 7.08 -2.10 -25.30
N ARG A 65 6.14 -2.99 -25.62
CA ARG A 65 4.82 -3.06 -24.99
C ARG A 65 4.87 -3.48 -23.53
N MET A 66 5.74 -4.45 -23.18
CA MET A 66 5.96 -4.84 -21.79
C MET A 66 6.49 -3.68 -20.95
N LEU A 67 7.46 -2.91 -21.46
CA LEU A 67 8.01 -1.75 -20.76
C LEU A 67 6.98 -0.61 -20.64
N GLU A 68 6.15 -0.42 -21.67
CA GLU A 68 5.04 0.52 -21.63
C GLU A 68 4.01 0.13 -20.56
N GLU A 69 3.51 -1.12 -20.58
CA GLU A 69 2.58 -1.63 -19.56
C GLU A 69 3.17 -1.52 -18.16
N ALA A 70 4.41 -1.98 -17.94
CA ALA A 70 5.06 -1.90 -16.64
C ALA A 70 5.23 -0.46 -16.14
N SER A 71 5.39 0.51 -17.05
CA SER A 71 5.46 1.93 -16.69
C SER A 71 4.09 2.55 -16.37
N LEU A 72 3.01 1.94 -16.86
CA LEU A 72 1.63 2.40 -16.69
C LEU A 72 0.91 1.69 -15.53
N MET A 73 1.37 0.50 -15.12
CA MET A 73 0.79 -0.26 -14.01
C MET A 73 0.78 0.59 -12.73
N SER A 74 -0.42 0.75 -12.17
CA SER A 74 -0.62 1.44 -10.90
C SER A 74 -1.06 0.44 -9.81
N ALA A 75 -0.79 0.77 -8.55
CA ALA A 75 -1.28 -0.02 -7.41
C ALA A 75 -2.82 -0.15 -7.37
N GLN A 76 -3.53 0.71 -8.10
CA GLN A 76 -4.98 0.71 -8.22
C GLN A 76 -5.50 -0.40 -9.15
N ASP A 77 -4.71 -0.78 -10.17
CA ASP A 77 -5.10 -1.78 -11.17
C ASP A 77 -5.12 -3.19 -10.57
N GLU A 78 -4.08 -3.57 -9.82
CA GLU A 78 -4.00 -4.87 -9.10
C GLU A 78 -5.14 -5.07 -8.09
N MET A 79 -5.64 -3.95 -7.54
CA MET A 79 -6.63 -3.95 -6.48
C MET A 79 -8.04 -4.28 -6.99
N THR A 80 -8.30 -4.09 -8.29
CA THR A 80 -9.60 -4.36 -8.90
C THR A 80 -9.74 -5.83 -9.34
N GLU A 81 -8.63 -6.51 -9.58
CA GLU A 81 -8.62 -7.88 -10.13
C GLU A 81 -8.81 -8.97 -9.08
N ARG A 82 -8.38 -8.75 -7.83
CA ARG A 82 -8.52 -9.74 -6.75
C ARG A 82 -9.82 -9.54 -5.98
N LYS A 83 -10.76 -10.48 -6.14
CA LYS A 83 -12.00 -10.55 -5.34
C LYS A 83 -11.74 -11.30 -4.02
N ASP A 84 -12.49 -10.94 -2.98
CA ASP A 84 -12.46 -11.54 -1.63
C ASP A 84 -11.19 -11.32 -0.80
N ILE A 85 -10.62 -10.11 -0.84
CA ILE A 85 -9.54 -9.69 0.05
C ILE A 85 -9.86 -8.38 0.77
N LEU A 86 -9.16 -8.12 1.89
CA LEU A 86 -9.14 -6.81 2.53
C LEU A 86 -8.17 -5.90 1.80
N HIS A 87 -8.66 -4.74 1.35
CA HIS A 87 -7.82 -3.74 0.69
C HIS A 87 -7.33 -2.71 1.71
N LEU A 88 -6.00 -2.63 1.89
CA LEU A 88 -5.35 -1.58 2.67
C LEU A 88 -4.66 -0.61 1.73
N MET A 89 -5.01 0.67 1.84
CA MET A 89 -4.50 1.71 0.95
C MET A 89 -4.51 3.08 1.64
N THR A 90 -3.84 4.06 1.04
CA THR A 90 -3.95 5.46 1.46
C THR A 90 -5.25 6.09 0.92
N LEU A 91 -5.72 7.18 1.56
CA LEU A 91 -6.90 7.91 1.06
C LEU A 91 -6.74 8.41 -0.39
N HIS A 92 -5.51 8.75 -0.79
CA HIS A 92 -5.20 9.16 -2.16
C HIS A 92 -5.41 8.02 -3.16
N ALA A 93 -4.92 6.82 -2.83
CA ALA A 93 -5.07 5.63 -3.67
C ALA A 93 -6.52 5.13 -3.77
N ALA A 94 -7.38 5.51 -2.81
CA ALA A 94 -8.80 5.17 -2.84
C ALA A 94 -9.62 6.01 -3.83
N LYS A 95 -9.04 7.07 -4.42
CA LYS A 95 -9.76 7.98 -5.33
C LYS A 95 -10.28 7.22 -6.55
N GLY A 96 -11.57 7.36 -6.83
CA GLY A 96 -12.23 6.68 -7.96
C GLY A 96 -12.66 5.24 -7.66
N LEU A 97 -12.30 4.69 -6.50
CA LEU A 97 -12.78 3.39 -6.03
C LEU A 97 -13.98 3.56 -5.09
N GLU A 98 -14.75 2.50 -4.89
CA GLU A 98 -15.87 2.47 -3.95
C GLU A 98 -16.02 1.07 -3.35
N PHE A 99 -16.37 1.00 -2.06
CA PHE A 99 -16.48 -0.25 -1.30
C PHE A 99 -17.76 -0.24 -0.45
N SER A 100 -18.38 -1.41 -0.21
CA SER A 100 -19.55 -1.50 0.69
C SER A 100 -19.21 -1.01 2.10
N PHE A 101 -18.03 -1.39 2.61
CA PHE A 101 -17.58 -1.10 3.96
C PHE A 101 -16.22 -0.40 3.91
N VAL A 102 -16.09 0.77 4.56
CA VAL A 102 -14.84 1.53 4.59
C VAL A 102 -14.46 1.87 6.03
N PHE A 103 -13.19 1.64 6.36
CA PHE A 103 -12.58 2.03 7.63
C PHE A 103 -11.50 3.08 7.36
N VAL A 104 -11.71 4.31 7.83
CA VAL A 104 -10.69 5.36 7.83
C VAL A 104 -10.06 5.38 9.21
N THR A 105 -8.75 5.15 9.28
CA THR A 105 -8.01 5.06 10.55
C THR A 105 -7.12 6.27 10.77
N GLY A 106 -6.71 6.50 12.03
CA GLY A 106 -5.83 7.60 12.37
C GLY A 106 -6.49 8.97 12.22
N VAL A 107 -7.81 9.06 12.45
CA VAL A 107 -8.60 10.30 12.36
C VAL A 107 -8.32 11.18 13.60
N GLU A 108 -7.08 11.67 13.67
CA GLU A 108 -6.46 12.36 14.80
C GLU A 108 -5.72 13.61 14.29
N GLU A 109 -5.70 14.70 15.07
CA GLU A 109 -4.90 15.89 14.72
C GLU A 109 -3.41 15.52 14.61
N GLY A 110 -2.76 15.99 13.55
CA GLY A 110 -1.34 15.70 13.27
C GLY A 110 -1.12 14.44 12.43
N ILE A 111 -2.13 13.56 12.32
CA ILE A 111 -2.12 12.39 11.44
C ILE A 111 -3.06 12.60 10.28
N PHE A 112 -4.32 12.94 10.60
CA PHE A 112 -5.33 13.29 9.63
C PHE A 112 -6.31 14.33 10.22
N PRO A 113 -6.11 15.63 9.95
CA PRO A 113 -5.18 16.20 8.99
C PRO A 113 -3.70 16.03 9.36
N HIS A 114 -2.84 15.84 8.35
CA HIS A 114 -1.40 15.67 8.54
C HIS A 114 -0.76 16.91 9.20
N ALA A 115 0.19 16.72 10.12
CA ALA A 115 0.83 17.81 10.89
C ALA A 115 1.33 19.01 10.05
N LYS A 116 1.80 18.75 8.81
CA LYS A 116 2.29 19.79 7.89
C LYS A 116 1.19 20.74 7.39
N SER A 117 -0.06 20.31 7.34
CA SER A 117 -1.17 21.13 6.83
C SER A 117 -1.84 21.98 7.91
N LEU A 118 -1.57 21.73 9.20
CA LEU A 118 -2.32 22.34 10.31
C LEU A 118 -2.24 23.87 10.36
N PHE A 119 -1.14 24.45 9.86
CA PHE A 119 -0.85 25.88 9.90
C PHE A 119 -0.95 26.57 8.53
N ASP A 120 -1.30 25.83 7.49
CA ASP A 120 -1.50 26.35 6.13
C ASP A 120 -2.95 26.10 5.73
N ALA A 121 -3.73 27.18 5.61
CA ALA A 121 -5.15 27.07 5.28
C ALA A 121 -5.40 26.38 3.94
N VAL A 122 -4.54 26.56 2.95
CA VAL A 122 -4.69 25.95 1.62
C VAL A 122 -4.45 24.44 1.72
N GLN A 123 -3.38 24.03 2.41
CA GLN A 123 -3.10 22.60 2.62
C GLN A 123 -4.15 21.94 3.50
N LEU A 124 -4.68 22.65 4.50
CA LEU A 124 -5.75 22.13 5.34
C LEU A 124 -7.04 21.88 4.54
N GLU A 125 -7.38 22.80 3.64
CA GLU A 125 -8.51 22.61 2.71
C GLU A 125 -8.29 21.42 1.77
N GLU A 126 -7.05 21.13 1.38
CA GLU A 126 -6.74 19.94 0.58
C GLU A 126 -6.94 18.64 1.41
N GLU A 127 -6.47 18.60 2.65
CA GLU A 127 -6.73 17.48 3.55
C GLU A 127 -8.23 17.30 3.85
N ARG A 128 -8.98 18.40 3.92
CA ARG A 128 -10.45 18.38 4.04
C ARG A 128 -11.11 17.74 2.82
N ARG A 129 -10.64 18.07 1.61
CA ARG A 129 -11.09 17.40 0.37
C ARG A 129 -10.75 15.93 0.38
N LEU A 130 -9.57 15.57 0.89
CA LEU A 130 -9.17 14.17 1.04
C LEU A 130 -10.10 13.41 2.01
N CYS A 131 -10.53 14.06 3.11
CA CYS A 131 -11.51 13.52 4.04
C CYS A 131 -12.85 13.26 3.36
N TYR A 132 -13.33 14.24 2.59
CA TYR A 132 -14.53 14.08 1.77
C TYR A 132 -14.42 12.91 0.78
N VAL A 133 -13.27 12.76 0.10
CA VAL A 133 -13.03 11.62 -0.79
C VAL A 133 -13.15 10.31 0.00
N GLY A 134 -12.47 10.19 1.15
CA GLY A 134 -12.53 9.02 2.03
C GLY A 134 -13.94 8.63 2.45
N ILE A 135 -14.72 9.61 2.92
CA ILE A 135 -16.12 9.43 3.34
C ILE A 135 -16.96 8.89 2.17
N THR A 136 -16.80 9.48 0.99
CA THR A 136 -17.58 9.12 -0.22
C THR A 136 -17.12 7.84 -0.91
N ARG A 137 -16.09 7.13 -0.39
CA ARG A 137 -15.74 5.79 -0.91
C ARG A 137 -16.68 4.70 -0.39
N SER A 138 -17.41 4.96 0.69
CA SER A 138 -18.32 4.01 1.31
C SER A 138 -19.70 3.98 0.64
N LYS A 139 -20.23 2.79 0.35
CA LYS A 139 -21.60 2.61 -0.18
C LYS A 139 -22.62 2.31 0.90
N GLU A 140 -22.24 1.53 1.91
CA GLU A 140 -23.17 1.06 2.94
C GLU A 140 -22.78 1.56 4.34
N ARG A 141 -21.53 1.34 4.77
CA ARG A 141 -21.07 1.78 6.09
C ARG A 141 -19.67 2.35 6.08
N LEU A 142 -19.49 3.36 6.92
CA LEU A 142 -18.23 4.06 7.16
C LEU A 142 -17.91 4.02 8.65
N TRP A 143 -16.66 3.68 8.98
CA TRP A 143 -16.11 3.84 10.32
C TRP A 143 -14.93 4.81 10.28
N LEU A 144 -14.96 5.80 11.17
CA LEU A 144 -13.87 6.74 11.39
C LEU A 144 -13.22 6.41 12.73
N LEU A 145 -11.99 5.92 12.70
CA LEU A 145 -11.30 5.38 13.86
C LEU A 145 -10.17 6.32 14.30
N ARG A 146 -10.12 6.59 15.62
CA ARG A 146 -9.03 7.29 16.28
C ARG A 146 -8.51 6.48 17.46
N ALA A 147 -7.21 6.57 17.73
CA ALA A 147 -6.60 6.03 18.93
C ALA A 147 -6.54 7.08 20.04
N ARG A 148 -6.63 6.64 21.31
CA ARG A 148 -6.33 7.51 22.47
C ARG A 148 -4.82 7.71 22.64
N ARG A 149 -4.06 6.66 22.37
CA ARG A 149 -2.60 6.62 22.40
C ARG A 149 -2.11 5.73 21.28
N ARG A 150 -1.00 6.11 20.63
CA ARG A 150 -0.34 5.28 19.61
C ARG A 150 1.16 5.51 19.61
N MET A 151 1.92 4.50 19.21
CA MET A 151 3.35 4.63 18.97
C MET A 151 3.57 5.15 17.54
N LEU A 152 4.26 6.29 17.42
CA LEU A 152 4.64 6.90 16.15
C LEU A 152 6.10 7.35 16.25
N TRP A 153 6.92 6.90 15.31
CA TRP A 153 8.35 7.25 15.22
C TRP A 153 9.10 7.05 16.54
N GLY A 154 8.85 5.93 17.23
CA GLY A 154 9.51 5.59 18.50
C GLY A 154 8.97 6.32 19.74
N SER A 155 7.97 7.19 19.58
CA SER A 155 7.35 7.93 20.68
C SER A 155 5.87 7.60 20.85
N VAL A 156 5.39 7.52 22.08
CA VAL A 156 3.95 7.40 22.35
C VAL A 156 3.32 8.78 22.25
N GLN A 157 2.34 8.93 21.37
CA GLN A 157 1.60 10.17 21.14
C GLN A 157 0.14 10.01 21.59
N ALA A 158 -0.39 11.06 22.20
CA ALA A 158 -1.79 11.18 22.58
C ALA A 158 -2.41 12.35 21.82
N ASN A 159 -2.82 12.09 20.58
CA ASN A 159 -3.30 13.12 19.68
C ASN A 159 -4.79 13.45 19.95
N PRO A 160 -5.18 14.73 19.88
CA PRO A 160 -6.58 15.12 19.86
C PRO A 160 -7.34 14.47 18.69
N GLU A 161 -8.67 14.39 18.81
CA GLU A 161 -9.51 13.98 17.68
C GLU A 161 -9.36 14.95 16.50
N SER A 162 -9.39 14.43 15.28
CA SER A 162 -9.38 15.25 14.08
C SER A 162 -10.49 16.29 14.11
N ARG A 163 -10.17 17.53 13.72
CA ARG A 163 -11.17 18.59 13.51
C ARG A 163 -12.26 18.19 12.51
N PHE A 164 -11.95 17.33 11.54
CA PHE A 164 -12.94 16.90 10.53
C PHE A 164 -14.12 16.16 11.16
N LEU A 165 -13.93 15.49 12.30
CA LEU A 165 -15.03 14.85 13.02
C LEU A 165 -16.04 15.86 13.59
N LYS A 166 -15.56 17.05 13.98
CA LYS A 166 -16.41 18.11 14.55
C LYS A 166 -17.26 18.82 13.51
N GLU A 167 -16.90 18.65 12.25
CA GLU A 167 -17.56 19.28 11.11
C GLU A 167 -18.67 18.40 10.52
N ILE A 168 -18.69 17.11 10.90
CA ILE A 168 -19.77 16.20 10.58
C ILE A 168 -20.94 16.49 11.54
N PRO A 169 -22.18 16.65 11.03
CA PRO A 169 -23.36 16.82 11.88
C PRO A 169 -23.47 15.71 12.92
N LYS A 170 -23.67 16.08 14.20
CA LYS A 170 -23.61 15.13 15.32
C LYS A 170 -24.69 14.05 15.24
N GLU A 171 -25.84 14.39 14.67
CA GLU A 171 -26.95 13.48 14.41
C GLU A 171 -26.61 12.35 13.42
N LEU A 172 -25.54 12.50 12.62
CA LEU A 172 -25.04 11.48 11.71
C LEU A 172 -23.95 10.60 12.33
N LEU A 173 -23.46 10.96 13.52
CA LEU A 173 -22.37 10.25 14.19
C LEU A 173 -22.92 9.34 15.29
N ASN A 174 -22.62 8.05 15.18
CA ASN A 174 -22.74 7.12 16.29
C ASN A 174 -21.36 6.89 16.91
N VAL A 175 -21.10 7.51 18.06
CA VAL A 175 -19.80 7.45 18.73
C VAL A 175 -19.78 6.28 19.70
N THR A 176 -18.92 5.30 19.44
CA THR A 176 -18.68 4.16 20.33
C THR A 176 -17.24 4.18 20.81
N ASN A 177 -17.04 3.95 22.10
CA ASN A 177 -15.71 3.71 22.65
C ASN A 177 -15.43 2.20 22.61
N LEU A 178 -14.51 1.79 21.74
CA LEU A 178 -14.07 0.39 21.64
C LEU A 178 -13.14 -0.04 22.79
N ALA A 179 -12.65 0.92 23.59
CA ALA A 179 -11.96 0.63 24.84
C ALA A 179 -12.99 0.50 25.97
N GLY A 180 -13.60 -0.69 26.08
CA GLY A 180 -14.55 -1.08 27.13
C GLY A 180 -14.77 -2.60 27.18
N ASP A 181 -14.16 -3.20 28.22
CA ASP A 181 -14.34 -4.47 28.93
C ASP A 181 -14.26 -5.87 28.28
N ASP A 182 -14.36 -6.09 26.96
CA ASP A 182 -14.42 -7.49 26.44
C ASP A 182 -13.46 -7.86 25.29
N PHE A 183 -12.57 -6.96 24.83
CA PHE A 183 -11.77 -7.22 23.61
C PHE A 183 -10.32 -7.64 23.84
N PHE A 184 -9.74 -7.27 24.98
CA PHE A 184 -8.49 -7.82 25.46
C PHE A 184 -8.87 -8.58 26.73
N GLY A 185 -9.01 -9.90 26.61
CA GLY A 185 -9.11 -10.76 27.80
C GLY A 185 -7.94 -10.47 28.71
N GLU A 186 -8.20 -10.56 30.01
CA GLU A 186 -7.23 -10.46 31.12
C GLU A 186 -5.85 -11.02 30.73
N ASP A 187 -4.96 -10.15 30.25
CA ASP A 187 -3.53 -10.45 30.26
C ASP A 187 -3.00 -9.77 31.52
N GLU A 188 -2.80 -10.61 32.53
CA GLU A 188 -2.23 -10.32 33.84
C GLU A 188 -1.00 -9.40 33.68
N ASP A 189 -0.97 -8.36 34.52
CA ASP A 189 0.20 -7.54 34.77
C ASP A 189 1.36 -8.44 35.23
N GLU A 190 2.16 -8.99 34.30
CA GLU A 190 3.51 -9.45 34.62
C GLU A 190 4.39 -8.22 34.86
N GLU A 191 4.40 -7.78 36.12
CA GLU A 191 5.43 -6.92 36.68
C GLU A 191 6.81 -7.50 36.38
N LEU A 192 7.46 -6.96 35.35
CA LEU A 192 8.86 -7.24 35.06
C LEU A 192 9.73 -6.53 36.12
N TYR A 193 9.87 -7.16 37.28
CA TYR A 193 10.92 -6.81 38.23
C TYR A 193 12.27 -7.09 37.59
N VAL A 194 13.04 -6.02 37.35
CA VAL A 194 14.47 -6.11 37.06
C VAL A 194 15.16 -6.07 38.41
N ASP A 195 15.62 -7.24 38.89
CA ASP A 195 16.52 -7.32 40.05
C ASP A 195 17.90 -6.77 39.65
N GLU A 196 18.45 -5.87 40.49
CA GLU A 196 19.88 -5.53 40.57
C GLU A 196 20.63 -6.49 41.52
#